data_AF-A0A660PVV8-F1
#
_entry.id   AF-A0A660PVV8-F1
#
_cell.length_a   1.000
_cell.length_b   1.000
_cell.length_c   1.000
_cell.angle_alpha   90.00
_cell.angle_beta   90.00
_cell.angle_gamma   90.00
#
_symmetry.space_group_name_H-M   'P 1'
#
loop_
_entity.id
_entity.type
_entity.pdbx_description
1 polymer ?
#
loop_
_entity_poly.entity_id
_entity_poly.type
_entity_poly.pdbx_seq_one_letter_code
_entity_poly.pdbx_strand_id
1 'polypeptide(L)'
;MFPVLNQLRGLAALRSMWFFLYLLKAIIALLVSIPFFVTVDSILSSSIFGRSLLQTWDMSVFVELFSIKGDAVAPLLMTIFIGTIIYIILMQFINGGLYYAVVSRKFGQTSRRDFFAECGANIGTHIKITLIMMIVYALLIPAGMFFLNIISFAGGNIMGTPALLFALFRLLIMLIILTAASIYSDSARAAAAAHPDKGLKEILRQ
;
A
#
# COMPACT_ATOMS: atom_id res chain seq x y z
N MET A 1 17.21 -9.27 -32.56
CA MET A 1 16.25 -10.05 -31.75
C MET A 1 15.95 -9.23 -30.49
N PHE A 2 14.73 -8.71 -30.33
CA PHE A 2 14.46 -7.65 -29.34
C PHE A 2 14.58 -8.18 -27.90
N PRO A 3 15.51 -7.65 -27.07
CA PRO A 3 15.66 -8.06 -25.67
C PRO A 3 14.38 -7.88 -24.86
N VAL A 4 13.51 -6.95 -25.26
CA VAL A 4 12.19 -6.71 -24.70
C VAL A 4 11.26 -7.92 -24.84
N LEU A 5 11.27 -8.62 -25.99
CA LEU A 5 10.41 -9.81 -26.20
C LEU A 5 10.81 -10.98 -25.30
N ASN A 6 12.11 -11.14 -25.03
CA ASN A 6 12.60 -12.16 -24.11
C ASN A 6 12.26 -11.82 -22.64
N GLN A 7 12.29 -10.54 -22.26
CA GLN A 7 11.82 -10.10 -20.94
C GLN A 7 10.32 -10.33 -20.75
N LEU A 8 9.49 -10.00 -21.75
CA LEU A 8 8.04 -10.24 -21.70
C LEU A 8 7.70 -11.73 -21.58
N ARG A 9 8.42 -12.60 -22.28
CA ARG A 9 8.28 -14.07 -22.11
C ARG A 9 8.69 -14.53 -20.72
N GLY A 10 9.75 -13.96 -20.14
CA GLY A 10 10.14 -14.21 -18.75
C GLY A 10 9.06 -13.80 -17.74
N LEU A 11 8.40 -12.67 -17.97
CA LEU A 11 7.28 -12.22 -17.13
C LEU A 11 6.05 -13.14 -17.25
N ALA A 12 5.76 -13.64 -18.46
CA ALA A 12 4.69 -14.62 -18.66
C ALA A 12 4.99 -15.96 -17.94
N ALA A 13 6.27 -16.35 -17.82
CA ALA A 13 6.68 -17.53 -17.06
C ALA A 13 6.39 -17.39 -15.55
N LEU A 14 6.24 -16.16 -15.04
CA LEU A 14 5.85 -15.88 -13.65
C LEU A 14 4.33 -15.95 -13.41
N ARG A 15 3.50 -16.35 -14.40
CA ARG A 15 2.02 -16.36 -14.24
C ARG A 15 1.52 -17.05 -12.96
N SER A 16 2.18 -18.15 -12.57
CA SER A 16 1.82 -18.93 -11.38
C SER A 16 2.06 -18.12 -10.12
N MET A 17 3.16 -17.37 -10.09
CA MET A 17 3.49 -16.46 -9.00
C MET A 17 2.53 -15.27 -8.94
N TRP A 18 2.20 -14.65 -10.09
CA TRP A 18 1.18 -13.60 -10.14
C TRP A 18 -0.18 -14.07 -9.64
N PHE A 19 -0.62 -15.25 -10.06
CA PHE A 19 -1.87 -15.85 -9.59
C PHE A 19 -1.83 -16.13 -8.09
N PHE A 20 -0.72 -16.68 -7.58
CA PHE A 20 -0.53 -16.89 -6.14
C PHE A 20 -0.60 -15.57 -5.35
N LEU A 21 0.07 -14.51 -5.81
CA LEU A 21 0.03 -13.19 -5.19
C LEU A 21 -1.39 -12.60 -5.19
N TYR A 22 -2.10 -12.76 -6.30
CA TYR A 22 -3.48 -12.31 -6.43
C TYR A 22 -4.39 -13.05 -5.45
N LEU A 23 -4.31 -14.38 -5.41
CA LEU A 23 -5.11 -15.22 -4.51
C LEU A 23 -4.81 -14.88 -3.04
N LEU A 24 -3.53 -14.69 -2.70
CA LEU A 24 -3.13 -14.33 -1.34
C LEU A 24 -3.67 -12.96 -0.93
N LYS A 25 -3.59 -11.96 -1.82
CA LYS A 25 -4.20 -10.63 -1.58
C LYS A 25 -5.72 -10.73 -1.42
N ALA A 26 -6.39 -11.56 -2.22
CA ALA A 26 -7.83 -11.77 -2.11
C ALA A 26 -8.21 -12.42 -0.77
N ILE A 27 -7.46 -13.44 -0.32
CA ILE A 27 -7.66 -14.08 0.98
C ILE A 27 -7.48 -13.06 2.11
N ILE A 28 -6.40 -12.26 2.10
CA ILE A 28 -6.18 -11.23 3.12
C ILE A 28 -7.30 -10.18 3.10
N ALA A 29 -7.71 -9.74 1.91
CA ALA A 29 -8.81 -8.79 1.77
C ALA A 29 -10.12 -9.34 2.37
N LEU A 30 -10.44 -10.62 2.15
CA LEU A 30 -11.61 -11.27 2.74
C LEU A 30 -11.49 -11.37 4.27
N LEU A 31 -10.32 -11.76 4.79
CA LEU A 31 -10.08 -11.87 6.23
C LEU A 31 -10.21 -10.54 6.97
N VAL A 32 -9.99 -9.40 6.31
CA VAL A 32 -10.20 -8.07 6.90
C VAL A 32 -11.63 -7.57 6.66
N SER A 33 -12.15 -7.75 5.45
CA SER A 33 -13.44 -7.19 5.05
C SER A 33 -14.63 -7.89 5.69
N ILE A 34 -14.57 -9.22 5.87
CA ILE A 34 -15.68 -9.99 6.46
C ILE A 34 -15.90 -9.59 7.94
N PRO A 35 -14.88 -9.62 8.83
CA PRO A 35 -15.07 -9.21 10.22
C PRO A 35 -15.50 -7.74 10.34
N PHE A 36 -14.96 -6.87 9.48
CA PHE A 36 -15.37 -5.48 9.41
C PHE A 36 -16.87 -5.36 9.09
N PHE A 37 -17.33 -6.05 8.03
CA PHE A 37 -18.74 -6.03 7.62
C PHE A 37 -19.66 -6.58 8.71
N VAL A 38 -19.34 -7.73 9.29
CA VAL A 38 -20.13 -8.34 10.37
C VAL A 38 -20.21 -7.41 11.59
N THR A 39 -19.12 -6.73 11.92
CA THR A 39 -19.09 -5.76 13.02
C THR A 39 -19.98 -4.56 12.72
N VAL A 40 -19.80 -3.93 11.54
CA VAL A 40 -20.64 -2.80 11.11
C VAL A 40 -22.11 -3.16 11.05
N ASP A 41 -22.45 -4.33 10.49
CA ASP A 41 -23.83 -4.82 10.38
C ASP A 41 -24.47 -5.06 11.76
N SER A 42 -23.75 -5.68 12.69
CA SER A 42 -24.24 -5.86 14.06
C SER A 42 -24.47 -4.54 14.81
N ILE A 43 -23.64 -3.52 14.56
CA ILE A 43 -23.83 -2.18 15.12
C ILE A 43 -25.06 -1.51 14.50
N LEU A 44 -25.16 -1.51 13.17
CA LEU A 44 -26.21 -0.80 12.44
C LEU A 44 -27.57 -1.49 12.53
N SER A 45 -27.63 -2.82 12.60
CA SER A 45 -28.89 -3.56 12.75
C SER A 45 -29.64 -3.24 14.05
N SER A 46 -28.95 -2.71 15.07
CA SER A 46 -29.54 -2.18 16.30
C SER A 46 -30.11 -0.76 16.18
N SER A 47 -29.85 -0.07 15.06
CA SER A 47 -30.34 1.28 14.80
C SER A 47 -31.70 1.27 14.10
N ILE A 48 -32.55 2.22 14.49
CA ILE A 48 -33.89 2.43 13.91
C ILE A 48 -33.80 2.74 12.40
N PHE A 49 -32.72 3.38 11.95
CA PHE A 49 -32.47 3.72 10.55
C PHE A 49 -31.53 2.72 9.84
N GLY A 50 -30.96 1.77 10.57
CA GLY A 50 -29.91 0.89 10.06
C GLY A 50 -30.35 -0.01 8.92
N ARG A 51 -31.61 -0.49 8.91
CA ARG A 51 -32.12 -1.37 7.84
C ARG A 51 -32.26 -0.67 6.49
N SER A 52 -32.70 0.59 6.45
CA SER A 52 -32.75 1.36 5.21
C SER A 52 -31.35 1.75 4.74
N LEU A 53 -30.47 2.08 5.68
CA LEU A 53 -29.09 2.47 5.42
C LEU A 53 -28.21 1.33 4.91
N LEU A 54 -28.44 0.09 5.36
CA LEU A 54 -27.72 -1.09 4.88
C LEU A 54 -28.16 -1.52 3.47
N GLN A 55 -29.36 -1.14 3.03
CA GLN A 55 -29.85 -1.41 1.67
C GLN A 55 -29.26 -0.45 0.64
N THR A 56 -29.07 0.81 1.02
CA THR A 56 -28.42 1.84 0.20
C THR A 56 -27.17 2.33 0.92
N TRP A 57 -26.03 1.68 0.67
CA TRP A 57 -24.71 2.13 1.13
C TRP A 57 -24.43 3.53 0.58
N ASP A 58 -24.84 4.56 1.32
CA ASP A 58 -24.67 5.96 0.99
C ASP A 58 -23.84 6.70 2.07
N MET A 59 -23.59 7.99 1.86
CA MET A 59 -22.79 8.79 2.80
C MET A 59 -23.47 8.96 4.17
N SER A 60 -24.78 8.76 4.27
CA SER A 60 -25.50 8.91 5.54
C SER A 60 -25.21 7.77 6.51
N VAL A 61 -24.86 6.57 6.00
CA VAL A 61 -24.33 5.45 6.80
C VAL A 61 -23.11 5.89 7.61
N PHE A 62 -22.16 6.58 6.96
CA PHE A 62 -20.94 7.05 7.61
C PHE A 62 -21.25 8.14 8.63
N VAL A 63 -22.13 9.09 8.31
CA VAL A 63 -22.53 10.15 9.25
C VAL A 63 -23.15 9.55 10.51
N GLU A 64 -24.04 8.57 10.37
CA GLU A 64 -24.64 7.87 11.52
C GLU A 64 -23.60 7.11 12.33
N LEU A 65 -22.69 6.39 11.66
CA LEU A 65 -21.63 5.63 12.32
C LEU A 65 -20.70 6.54 13.13
N PHE A 66 -20.27 7.67 12.56
CA PHE A 66 -19.32 8.58 13.20
C PHE A 66 -19.96 9.54 14.21
N SER A 67 -21.22 9.96 13.98
CA SER A 67 -21.86 11.00 14.80
C SER A 67 -22.78 10.43 15.88
N ILE A 68 -23.46 9.30 15.60
CA ILE A 68 -24.46 8.71 16.51
C ILE A 68 -23.89 7.48 17.22
N LYS A 69 -23.11 6.65 16.51
CA LYS A 69 -22.49 5.43 17.04
C LYS A 69 -20.97 5.57 17.22
N GLY A 70 -20.52 6.73 17.69
CA GLY A 70 -19.09 7.06 17.84
C GLY A 70 -18.28 6.01 18.61
N ASP A 71 -18.86 5.38 19.65
CA ASP A 71 -18.20 4.31 20.42
C ASP A 71 -17.84 3.09 19.58
N ALA A 72 -18.56 2.87 18.47
CA ALA A 72 -18.36 1.77 17.55
C ALA A 72 -17.24 2.04 16.52
N VAL A 73 -16.81 3.30 16.39
CA VAL A 73 -15.72 3.70 15.48
C VAL A 73 -14.38 3.16 15.98
N ALA A 74 -14.12 3.23 17.29
CA ALA A 74 -12.87 2.77 17.88
C ALA A 74 -12.54 1.29 17.57
N PRO A 75 -13.43 0.31 17.83
CA PRO A 75 -13.17 -1.09 17.49
C PRO A 75 -12.99 -1.31 15.98
N LEU A 76 -13.72 -0.58 15.13
CA LEU A 76 -13.55 -0.67 13.67
C LEU A 76 -12.17 -0.17 13.22
N LEU A 77 -11.72 0.97 13.75
CA LEU A 77 -10.37 1.48 13.50
C LEU A 77 -9.31 0.50 14.00
N MET A 78 -9.54 -0.16 15.14
CA MET A 78 -8.65 -1.18 15.67
C MET A 78 -8.57 -2.41 14.74
N THR A 79 -9.70 -2.89 14.21
CA THR A 79 -9.72 -3.98 13.21
C THR A 79 -8.97 -3.60 11.94
N ILE A 80 -9.19 -2.40 11.40
CA ILE A 80 -8.48 -1.88 10.22
C ILE A 80 -6.98 -1.79 10.50
N PHE A 81 -6.59 -1.27 11.67
CA PHE A 81 -5.20 -1.10 12.07
C PHE A 81 -4.48 -2.45 12.17
N ILE A 82 -5.07 -3.41 12.88
CA ILE A 82 -4.52 -4.78 13.00
C ILE A 82 -4.42 -5.44 11.62
N GLY A 83 -5.48 -5.35 10.81
CA GLY A 83 -5.49 -5.89 9.45
C GLY A 83 -4.40 -5.28 8.56
N THR A 84 -4.18 -3.97 8.70
CA THR A 84 -3.12 -3.23 7.99
C THR A 84 -1.73 -3.71 8.40
N ILE A 85 -1.49 -3.89 9.71
CA ILE A 85 -0.20 -4.42 10.21
C ILE A 85 0.06 -5.81 9.65
N ILE A 86 -0.91 -6.71 9.74
CA ILE A 86 -0.78 -8.09 9.23
C ILE A 86 -0.48 -8.06 7.73
N TYR A 87 -1.23 -7.25 6.97
CA TYR A 87 -1.00 -7.08 5.53
C TYR A 87 0.41 -6.57 5.23
N ILE A 88 0.89 -5.54 5.93
CA ILE A 88 2.23 -5.00 5.73
C ILE A 88 3.29 -6.06 5.98
N ILE A 89 3.21 -6.80 7.09
CA ILE A 89 4.19 -7.85 7.43
C ILE A 89 4.20 -8.93 6.36
N LEU A 90 3.03 -9.44 5.97
CA LEU A 90 2.91 -10.47 4.94
C LEU A 90 3.48 -9.98 3.59
N MET A 91 3.17 -8.75 3.20
CA MET A 91 3.69 -8.18 1.96
C MET A 91 5.21 -8.01 2.01
N GLN A 92 5.79 -7.58 3.13
CA GLN A 92 7.26 -7.47 3.25
C GLN A 92 7.95 -8.84 3.19
N PHE A 93 7.33 -9.88 3.78
CA PHE A 93 7.81 -11.26 3.67
C PHE A 93 7.82 -11.72 2.21
N ILE A 94 6.68 -11.62 1.52
CA ILE A 94 6.53 -12.02 0.11
C ILE A 94 7.47 -11.24 -0.81
N ASN A 95 7.64 -9.95 -0.54
CA ASN A 95 8.55 -9.09 -1.30
C ASN A 95 9.99 -9.61 -1.28
N GLY A 96 10.44 -10.29 -0.21
CA GLY A 96 11.75 -10.95 -0.14
C GLY A 96 12.01 -11.88 -1.32
N GLY A 97 11.15 -12.89 -1.47
CA GLY A 97 11.25 -13.84 -2.58
C GLY A 97 10.99 -13.19 -3.94
N LEU A 98 10.15 -12.16 -4.00
CA LEU A 98 9.84 -11.45 -5.25
C LEU A 98 11.04 -10.66 -5.79
N TYR A 99 11.69 -9.87 -4.93
CA TYR A 99 12.90 -9.14 -5.30
C TYR A 99 14.03 -10.09 -5.66
N TYR A 100 14.21 -11.19 -4.92
CA TYR A 100 15.19 -12.23 -5.26
C TYR A 100 14.93 -12.84 -6.65
N ALA A 101 13.68 -13.22 -6.95
CA ALA A 101 13.33 -13.81 -8.25
C ALA A 101 13.61 -12.85 -9.41
N VAL A 102 13.38 -11.55 -9.22
CA VAL A 102 13.65 -10.51 -10.23
C VAL A 102 15.15 -10.26 -10.39
N VAL A 103 15.88 -10.08 -9.29
CA VAL A 103 17.31 -9.73 -9.29
C VAL A 103 18.18 -10.89 -9.78
N SER A 104 17.88 -12.12 -9.37
CA SER A 104 18.62 -13.31 -9.79
C SER A 104 18.48 -13.60 -11.29
N ARG A 105 17.51 -12.97 -11.98
CA ARG A 105 17.15 -13.19 -13.39
C ARG A 105 16.85 -14.66 -13.73
N LYS A 106 16.61 -15.51 -12.73
CA LYS A 106 16.30 -16.95 -12.87
C LYS A 106 14.79 -17.18 -12.95
N PHE A 107 14.14 -16.45 -13.85
CA PHE A 107 12.69 -16.54 -14.05
C PHE A 107 12.27 -17.97 -14.40
N GLY A 108 11.48 -18.60 -13.51
CA GLY A 108 10.97 -19.96 -13.70
C GLY A 108 11.86 -21.11 -13.21
N GLN A 109 13.07 -20.83 -12.72
CA GLN A 109 13.97 -21.85 -12.14
C GLN A 109 14.05 -21.80 -10.62
N THR A 110 13.53 -20.74 -9.98
CA THR A 110 13.49 -20.62 -8.53
C THR A 110 12.54 -21.67 -7.95
N SER A 111 13.07 -22.60 -7.14
CA SER A 111 12.22 -23.57 -6.46
C SER A 111 11.35 -22.85 -5.42
N ARG A 112 10.20 -23.45 -5.05
CA ARG A 112 9.37 -22.90 -3.96
C ARG A 112 10.17 -22.77 -2.67
N ARG A 113 11.07 -23.73 -2.40
CA ARG A 113 11.93 -23.73 -1.22
C ARG A 113 12.84 -22.50 -1.20
N ASP A 114 13.49 -22.21 -2.32
CA ASP A 114 14.38 -21.05 -2.43
C ASP A 114 13.60 -19.74 -2.30
N PHE A 115 12.41 -19.67 -2.91
CA PHE A 115 11.53 -18.50 -2.78
C PHE A 115 11.17 -18.21 -1.32
N PHE A 116 10.68 -19.21 -0.58
CA PHE A 116 10.29 -19.02 0.82
C PHE A 116 11.50 -18.81 1.75
N ALA A 117 12.66 -19.40 1.44
CA ALA A 117 13.89 -19.14 2.17
C ALA A 117 14.30 -17.67 2.05
N GLU A 118 14.24 -17.11 0.85
CA GLU A 118 14.56 -15.71 0.57
C GLU A 118 13.51 -14.73 1.12
N CYS A 119 12.23 -15.13 1.16
CA CYS A 119 11.20 -14.40 1.89
C CYS A 119 11.56 -14.24 3.37
N GLY A 120 12.00 -15.32 4.02
CA GLY A 120 12.39 -15.31 5.42
C GLY A 120 13.68 -14.55 5.70
N ALA A 121 14.70 -14.72 4.84
CA ALA A 121 15.99 -14.07 5.01
C ALA A 121 15.90 -12.54 4.94
N ASN A 122 15.10 -12.01 4.01
CA ASN A 122 15.03 -10.57 3.73
C ASN A 122 13.95 -9.82 4.54
N ILE A 123 13.08 -10.52 5.29
CA ILE A 123 11.95 -9.91 5.98
C ILE A 123 12.38 -8.78 6.93
N GLY A 124 13.45 -9.00 7.70
CA GLY A 124 13.93 -8.02 8.69
C GLY A 124 14.42 -6.74 8.02
N THR A 125 15.17 -6.86 6.92
CA THR A 125 15.66 -5.72 6.15
C THR A 125 14.51 -4.97 5.47
N HIS A 126 13.55 -5.69 4.90
CA HIS A 126 12.37 -5.09 4.27
C HIS A 126 11.46 -4.36 5.27
N ILE A 127 11.30 -4.91 6.48
CA ILE A 127 10.59 -4.21 7.57
C ILE A 127 11.33 -2.93 7.95
N LYS A 128 12.65 -2.97 8.12
CA LYS A 128 13.46 -1.77 8.44
C LYS A 128 13.32 -0.69 7.35
N ILE A 129 13.43 -1.05 6.07
CA ILE A 129 13.23 -0.13 4.95
C ILE A 129 11.81 0.45 5.00
N THR A 130 10.81 -0.39 5.25
CA THR A 130 9.40 0.05 5.34
C THR A 130 9.18 1.04 6.47
N LEU A 131 9.74 0.81 7.65
CA LEU A 131 9.65 1.73 8.79
C LEU A 131 10.34 3.08 8.50
N ILE A 132 11.53 3.06 7.90
CA ILE A 132 12.22 4.29 7.48
C ILE A 132 11.36 5.04 6.47
N MET A 133 10.83 4.34 5.47
CA MET A 133 10.00 4.97 4.43
C MET A 133 8.66 5.46 4.98
N MET A 134 8.09 4.83 6.00
CA MET A 134 6.92 5.37 6.70
C MET A 134 7.22 6.73 7.34
N ILE A 135 8.39 6.90 7.95
CA ILE A 135 8.83 8.20 8.48
C ILE A 135 9.00 9.20 7.33
N VAL A 136 9.66 8.79 6.24
CA VAL A 136 9.83 9.64 5.05
C VAL A 136 8.48 10.10 4.49
N TYR A 137 7.50 9.20 4.34
CA TYR A 137 6.16 9.56 3.88
C TYR A 137 5.42 10.45 4.88
N ALA A 138 5.52 10.15 6.18
CA ALA A 138 4.92 10.96 7.23
C ALA A 138 5.47 12.40 7.26
N LEU A 139 6.69 12.62 6.76
CA LEU A 139 7.28 13.95 6.59
C LEU A 139 6.94 14.58 5.22
N LEU A 140 7.00 13.80 4.15
CA LEU A 140 6.76 14.28 2.78
C LEU A 140 5.31 14.72 2.55
N ILE A 141 4.32 14.01 3.12
CA ILE A 141 2.91 14.36 2.96
C ILE A 141 2.62 15.76 3.54
N PRO A 142 2.87 16.05 4.83
CA PRO A 142 2.61 17.37 5.37
C PRO A 142 3.50 18.45 4.76
N ALA A 143 4.77 18.16 4.45
CA ALA A 143 5.64 19.11 3.76
C ALA A 143 5.10 19.47 2.36
N GLY A 144 4.70 18.46 1.58
CA GLY A 144 4.06 18.64 0.28
C GLY A 144 2.76 19.44 0.41
N MET A 145 1.91 19.10 1.37
CA MET A 145 0.68 19.86 1.62
C MET A 145 0.96 21.31 2.03
N PHE A 146 1.99 21.56 2.83
CA PHE A 146 2.41 22.90 3.25
C PHE A 146 2.85 23.76 2.05
N PHE A 147 3.76 23.24 1.21
CA PHE A 147 4.19 23.96 0.00
C PHE A 147 3.03 24.24 -0.95
N LEU A 148 2.16 23.26 -1.15
CA LEU A 148 0.97 23.41 -2.01
C LEU A 148 -0.02 24.43 -1.45
N ASN A 149 -0.16 24.51 -0.12
CA ASN A 149 -1.00 25.51 0.54
C ASN A 149 -0.44 26.93 0.39
N ILE A 150 0.89 27.13 0.43
CA ILE A 150 1.51 28.44 0.18
C ILE A 150 1.18 28.93 -1.23
N ILE A 151 1.28 28.06 -2.23
CA ILE A 151 0.93 28.40 -3.62
C ILE A 151 -0.55 28.78 -3.72
N SER A 152 -1.44 28.07 -3.00
CA SER A 152 -2.87 28.41 -2.99
C SER A 152 -3.18 29.76 -2.34
N PHE A 153 -2.43 30.13 -1.29
CA PHE A 153 -2.57 31.43 -0.65
C PHE A 153 -2.15 32.56 -1.60
N ALA A 154 -1.09 32.36 -2.39
CA ALA A 154 -0.64 33.30 -3.41
C ALA A 154 -1.59 33.39 -4.63
N GLY A 155 -2.36 32.34 -4.89
CA GLY A 155 -3.30 32.26 -6.02
C GLY A 155 -4.62 33.02 -5.84
N GLY A 156 -4.95 33.47 -4.62
CA GLY A 156 -6.23 34.14 -4.32
C GLY A 156 -7.44 33.19 -4.37
N ASN A 157 -8.65 33.72 -4.09
CA ASN A 157 -9.92 32.98 -4.09
C ASN A 157 -10.37 32.60 -5.50
N ILE A 158 -9.60 31.73 -6.16
CA ILE A 158 -9.97 31.15 -7.44
C ILE A 158 -11.17 30.23 -7.21
N MET A 159 -12.29 30.50 -7.87
CA MET A 159 -13.50 29.66 -7.85
C MET A 159 -13.79 29.07 -9.24
N GLY A 160 -14.58 28.00 -9.30
CA GLY A 160 -15.00 27.38 -10.55
C GLY A 160 -13.91 26.52 -11.23
N THR A 161 -13.93 26.43 -12.55
CA THR A 161 -13.02 25.58 -13.34
C THR A 161 -11.53 25.77 -13.03
N PRO A 162 -11.02 27.00 -12.83
CA PRO A 162 -9.60 27.18 -12.53
C PRO A 162 -9.22 26.65 -11.14
N ALA A 163 -10.15 26.63 -10.17
CA ALA A 163 -9.93 26.02 -8.84
C ALA A 163 -9.78 24.50 -8.94
N LEU A 164 -10.62 23.86 -9.79
CA LEU A 164 -10.52 22.42 -10.05
C LEU A 164 -9.21 22.06 -10.74
N LEU A 165 -8.80 22.82 -11.76
CA LEU A 165 -7.52 22.61 -12.44
C LEU A 165 -6.35 22.75 -11.47
N PHE A 166 -6.40 23.73 -10.59
CA PHE A 166 -5.40 23.92 -9.55
C PHE A 166 -5.36 22.75 -8.55
N ALA A 167 -6.52 22.23 -8.12
CA ALA A 167 -6.61 21.05 -7.26
C ALA A 167 -6.07 19.77 -7.94
N LEU A 168 -6.34 19.58 -9.23
CA LEU A 168 -5.79 18.47 -10.00
C LEU A 168 -4.27 18.59 -10.16
N PHE A 169 -3.76 19.79 -10.42
CA PHE A 169 -2.32 20.03 -10.49
C PHE A 169 -1.63 19.78 -9.14
N ARG A 170 -2.27 20.19 -8.04
CA ARG A 170 -1.84 19.88 -6.66
C ARG A 170 -1.73 18.37 -6.44
N LEU A 171 -2.77 17.62 -6.83
CA LEU A 171 -2.78 16.16 -6.73
C LEU A 171 -1.65 15.55 -7.57
N LEU A 172 -1.44 16.05 -8.79
CA LEU A 172 -0.39 15.57 -9.69
C LEU A 172 1.01 15.75 -9.09
N ILE A 173 1.33 16.92 -8.53
CA ILE A 173 2.62 17.16 -7.86
C ILE A 173 2.80 16.18 -6.70
N MET A 174 1.77 16.03 -5.86
CA MET A 174 1.83 15.11 -4.72
C MET A 174 2.05 13.66 -5.17
N LEU A 175 1.36 13.23 -6.25
CA LEU A 175 1.55 11.91 -6.84
C LEU A 175 2.97 11.70 -7.37
N ILE A 176 3.57 12.70 -8.02
CA ILE A 176 4.95 12.61 -8.51
C ILE A 176 5.92 12.42 -7.34
N ILE A 177 5.79 13.20 -6.27
CA ILE A 177 6.64 13.10 -5.07
C ILE A 177 6.50 11.72 -4.42
N LEU A 178 5.27 11.27 -4.19
CA LEU A 178 5.01 9.96 -3.58
C LEU A 178 5.48 8.81 -4.47
N THR A 179 5.34 8.94 -5.80
CA THR A 179 5.84 7.94 -6.75
C THR A 179 7.36 7.88 -6.72
N ALA A 180 8.06 9.01 -6.68
CA ALA A 180 9.51 9.04 -6.56
C ALA A 180 10.00 8.37 -5.27
N ALA A 181 9.35 8.67 -4.14
CA ALA A 181 9.64 8.00 -2.87
C ALA A 181 9.33 6.49 -2.91
N SER A 182 8.27 6.07 -3.62
CA SER A 182 7.93 4.65 -3.82
C SER A 182 8.99 3.94 -4.65
N ILE A 183 9.44 4.54 -5.75
CA ILE A 183 10.51 4.00 -6.60
C ILE A 183 11.80 3.86 -5.81
N TYR A 184 12.16 4.86 -5.00
CA TYR A 184 13.31 4.80 -4.12
C TYR A 184 13.19 3.64 -3.13
N SER A 185 12.01 3.49 -2.51
CA SER A 185 11.73 2.39 -1.59
C SER A 185 11.92 1.01 -2.22
N ASP A 186 11.41 0.83 -3.45
CA ASP A 186 11.52 -0.43 -4.17
C ASP A 186 12.93 -0.70 -4.65
N SER A 187 13.65 0.34 -5.08
CA SER A 187 15.07 0.25 -5.45
C SER A 187 15.94 -0.17 -4.26
N ALA A 188 15.71 0.41 -3.08
CA ALA A 188 16.42 0.04 -1.86
C ALA A 188 16.17 -1.42 -1.46
N ARG A 189 14.93 -1.91 -1.60
CA ARG A 189 14.61 -3.33 -1.35
C ARG A 189 15.26 -4.26 -2.37
N ALA A 190 15.23 -3.90 -3.65
CA ALA A 190 15.89 -4.67 -4.70
C ALA A 190 17.42 -4.74 -4.49
N ALA A 191 18.04 -3.62 -4.11
CA ALA A 191 19.46 -3.56 -3.79
C ALA A 191 19.81 -4.39 -2.54
N ALA A 192 18.94 -4.38 -1.51
CA ALA A 192 19.10 -5.23 -0.33
C ALA A 192 19.05 -6.72 -0.67
N ALA A 193 18.12 -7.13 -1.55
CA ALA A 193 18.04 -8.51 -2.02
C ALA A 193 19.22 -8.91 -2.92
N ALA A 194 19.83 -7.96 -3.63
CA ALA A 194 20.99 -8.20 -4.49
C ALA A 194 22.30 -8.35 -3.71
N HIS A 195 22.42 -7.65 -2.57
CA HIS A 195 23.63 -7.57 -1.76
C HIS A 195 23.33 -7.84 -0.28
N PRO A 196 23.03 -9.09 0.09
CA PRO A 196 22.65 -9.45 1.46
C PRO A 196 23.78 -9.25 2.48
N ASP A 197 25.03 -9.17 2.02
CA ASP A 197 26.24 -8.90 2.80
C ASP A 197 26.40 -7.43 3.20
N LYS A 198 25.77 -6.51 2.46
CA LYS A 198 25.90 -5.07 2.71
C LYS A 198 24.95 -4.60 3.81
N GLY A 199 25.46 -3.72 4.67
CA GLY A 199 24.64 -3.07 5.69
C GLY A 199 23.59 -2.13 5.09
N LEU A 200 22.45 -1.96 5.77
CA LEU A 200 21.35 -1.10 5.32
C LEU A 200 21.79 0.34 4.98
N LYS A 201 22.76 0.88 5.72
CA LYS A 201 23.31 2.23 5.49
C LYS A 201 24.03 2.36 4.14
N GLU A 202 24.67 1.29 3.67
CA GLU A 202 25.35 1.28 2.38
C GLU A 202 24.36 1.10 1.23
N ILE A 203 23.30 0.32 1.45
CA ILE A 203 22.20 0.14 0.49
C ILE A 203 21.45 1.46 0.26
N LEU A 204 21.17 2.22 1.32
CA LEU A 204 20.45 3.50 1.23
C LEU A 204 21.30 4.68 0.69
N ARG A 205 22.60 4.47 0.44
CA ARG A 205 23.49 5.49 -0.13
C ARG A 205 23.66 5.40 -1.65
N GLN A 206 23.25 4.27 -2.24
CA GLN A 206 23.28 4.03 -3.68
C GLN A 206 22.06 4.65 -4.35
#